data_AF-A0A497K1B1-F1
#
_entry.id   AF-A0A497K1B1-F1
#
_cell.length_a   1.000
_cell.length_b   1.000
_cell.length_c   1.000
_cell.angle_alpha   90.00
_cell.angle_beta   90.00
_cell.angle_gamma   90.00
#
_symmetry.space_group_name_H-M   'P 1'
#
loop_
_entity.id
_entity.type
_entity.pdbx_description
1 polymer ?
#
loop_
_entity_poly.entity_id
_entity_poly.type
_entity_poly.pdbx_seq_one_letter_code
_entity_poly.pdbx_strand_id
1 'polypeptide(L)'
;SDLEKEGLIKPLQGEYPRLKRYTITERGIKSLEGYRRLDEHLKKQLRMLMKIYWRLHQNMPEDLYKSLASLIHQVEDTYLKIAGNREKSKRLIKILESATEHLSALCKEEIIPEGGEGSRTTQ
;
A
#
# COMPACT_ATOMS: atom_id res chain seq x y z
N SER A 1 -20.60 20.91 19.08
CA SER A 1 -19.84 19.95 18.24
C SER A 1 -18.41 20.44 18.16
N ASP A 2 -17.39 19.57 18.12
CA ASP A 2 -16.00 20.03 17.97
C ASP A 2 -15.77 20.77 16.63
N LEU A 3 -16.53 20.40 15.59
CA LEU A 3 -16.56 21.12 14.30
C LEU A 3 -17.07 22.57 14.39
N GLU A 4 -17.96 22.84 15.35
CA GLU A 4 -18.49 24.18 15.62
C GLU A 4 -17.48 24.99 16.44
N LYS A 5 -16.80 24.36 17.41
CA LYS A 5 -15.70 24.97 18.18
C LYS A 5 -14.52 25.34 17.27
N GLU A 6 -14.24 24.52 16.26
CA GLU A 6 -13.21 24.78 15.26
C GLU A 6 -13.65 25.79 14.16
N GLY A 7 -14.91 26.24 14.20
CA GLY A 7 -15.45 27.22 13.26
C GLY A 7 -15.58 26.70 11.83
N LEU A 8 -15.68 25.38 11.64
CA LEU A 8 -15.86 24.73 10.33
C LEU A 8 -17.33 24.70 9.91
N ILE A 9 -18.23 24.73 10.88
CA ILE A 9 -19.68 24.84 10.69
C ILE A 9 -20.26 25.94 11.58
N LYS A 10 -21.36 26.56 11.14
CA LYS A 10 -22.12 27.52 11.95
C LYS A 10 -23.60 27.09 12.04
N PRO A 11 -24.25 27.25 13.21
CA PRO A 11 -25.65 26.91 13.36
C PRO A 11 -26.51 27.86 12.52
N LEU A 12 -27.51 27.31 11.85
CA LEU A 12 -28.53 28.03 11.09
C LEU A 12 -29.82 27.99 11.92
N GLN A 13 -30.30 29.15 12.38
CA GLN A 13 -31.63 29.21 12.98
C GLN A 13 -32.68 29.05 11.87
N GLY A 14 -33.54 28.06 12.02
CA GLY A 14 -34.68 27.82 11.13
C GLY A 14 -35.99 27.93 11.88
N GLU A 15 -37.10 27.91 11.14
CA GLU A 15 -38.47 28.01 11.66
C GLU A 15 -38.84 26.92 12.69
N TYR A 16 -38.05 25.84 12.80
CA TYR A 16 -38.29 24.72 13.70
C TYR A 16 -37.23 24.66 14.82
N PRO A 17 -37.56 25.09 16.06
CA PRO A 17 -36.60 25.22 17.16
C PRO A 17 -35.94 23.91 17.61
N ARG A 18 -36.56 22.76 17.31
CA ARG A 18 -36.05 21.43 17.66
C ARG A 18 -35.07 20.86 16.63
N LEU A 19 -35.00 21.43 15.42
CA LEU A 19 -34.16 20.94 14.34
C LEU A 19 -32.87 21.77 14.25
N LYS A 20 -31.75 21.20 14.71
CA LYS A 20 -30.44 21.84 14.60
C LYS A 20 -29.96 21.76 13.15
N ARG A 21 -29.96 22.89 12.44
CA ARG A 21 -29.38 23.02 11.10
C ARG A 21 -28.01 23.67 11.21
N TYR A 22 -27.10 23.29 10.33
CA TYR A 22 -25.75 23.84 10.26
C TYR A 22 -25.42 24.15 8.81
N THR A 23 -24.63 25.19 8.58
CA THR A 23 -24.00 25.45 7.28
C THR A 23 -22.49 25.42 7.43
N ILE A 24 -21.81 24.95 6.40
CA ILE A 24 -20.35 24.94 6.34
C ILE A 24 -19.87 26.39 6.18
N THR A 25 -18.82 26.75 6.91
CA THR A 25 -18.19 28.08 6.79
C THR A 25 -17.19 28.08 5.63
N GLU A 26 -16.75 29.24 5.16
CA GLU A 26 -15.67 29.31 4.16
C GLU A 26 -14.38 28.60 4.62
N ARG A 27 -14.11 28.63 5.93
CA ARG A 27 -13.01 27.88 6.55
C ARG A 27 -13.24 26.37 6.43
N GLY A 28 -14.46 25.91 6.68
CA GLY A 28 -14.87 24.52 6.48
C GLY A 28 -14.73 24.07 5.02
N ILE A 29 -15.11 24.93 4.06
CA ILE A 29 -14.96 24.66 2.62
C ILE A 29 -13.47 24.54 2.25
N LYS A 30 -12.63 25.49 2.66
CA LYS A 30 -11.16 25.44 2.42
C LYS A 30 -10.52 24.19 3.04
N SER A 31 -10.96 23.80 4.23
CA SER A 31 -10.51 22.56 4.87
C SER A 31 -10.89 21.33 4.02
N LEU A 32 -12.13 21.26 3.54
CA LEU A 32 -12.60 20.19 2.67
C LEU A 32 -11.85 20.14 1.33
N GLU A 33 -11.48 21.28 0.75
CA GLU A 33 -10.66 21.31 -0.46
C GLU A 33 -9.27 20.69 -0.23
N GLY A 34 -8.66 20.94 0.92
CA GLY A 34 -7.41 20.30 1.33
C GLY A 34 -7.54 18.78 1.41
N TYR A 35 -8.61 18.29 2.05
CA TYR A 35 -8.91 16.86 2.11
C TYR A 35 -9.21 16.25 0.74
N ARG A 36 -9.91 16.99 -0.14
CA ARG A 36 -10.23 16.53 -1.49
C ARG A 36 -8.97 16.34 -2.34
N ARG A 37 -8.03 17.29 -2.29
CA ARG A 37 -6.74 17.18 -3.01
C ARG A 37 -5.91 16.02 -2.48
N LEU A 38 -5.91 15.82 -1.16
CA LEU A 38 -5.25 14.67 -0.54
C LEU A 38 -5.88 13.34 -0.98
N ASP A 39 -7.21 13.25 -0.96
CA ASP A 39 -7.97 12.07 -1.41
C ASP A 39 -7.71 11.75 -2.89
N GLU A 40 -7.72 12.76 -3.77
CA GLU A 40 -7.41 12.59 -5.19
C GLU A 40 -5.96 12.09 -5.40
N HIS A 41 -5.01 12.61 -4.62
CA HIS A 41 -3.62 12.14 -4.63
C HIS A 41 -3.51 10.68 -4.18
N LEU A 42 -4.12 10.32 -3.06
CA LEU A 42 -4.14 8.96 -2.52
C LEU A 42 -4.78 7.97 -3.50
N LYS A 43 -5.93 8.32 -4.09
CA LYS A 43 -6.60 7.52 -5.13
C LYS A 43 -5.73 7.32 -6.36
N LYS A 44 -4.92 8.31 -6.75
CA LYS A 44 -3.97 8.17 -7.86
C LYS A 44 -2.86 7.18 -7.53
N GLN A 45 -2.28 7.27 -6.33
CA GLN A 45 -1.26 6.33 -5.85
C GLN A 45 -1.80 4.90 -5.75
N LEU A 46 -3.00 4.73 -5.17
CA LEU A 46 -3.65 3.43 -5.07
C LEU A 46 -3.90 2.79 -6.45
N ARG A 47 -4.41 3.56 -7.42
CA ARG A 47 -4.60 3.08 -8.79
C ARG A 47 -3.28 2.66 -9.45
N MET A 48 -2.18 3.37 -9.17
CA MET A 48 -0.86 3.00 -9.67
C MET A 48 -0.38 1.69 -9.05
N LEU A 49 -0.52 1.55 -7.73
CA LEU A 49 -0.16 0.35 -6.99
C LEU A 49 -0.94 -0.87 -7.49
N MET A 50 -2.25 -0.73 -7.71
CA MET A 50 -3.09 -1.78 -8.30
C MET A 50 -2.65 -2.17 -9.72
N LYS A 51 -2.21 -1.22 -10.55
CA LYS A 51 -1.69 -1.52 -11.89
C LYS A 51 -0.37 -2.28 -11.84
N ILE A 52 0.51 -1.92 -10.90
CA ILE A 52 1.77 -2.65 -10.68
C ILE A 52 1.46 -4.06 -10.19
N TYR A 53 0.58 -4.20 -9.21
CA TYR A 53 0.11 -5.48 -8.69
C TYR A 53 -0.46 -6.36 -9.82
N TRP A 54 -1.37 -5.82 -10.63
CA TRP A 54 -1.93 -6.52 -11.79
C TRP A 54 -0.86 -7.02 -12.77
N ARG A 55 0.10 -6.17 -13.12
CA ARG A 55 1.19 -6.52 -14.04
C ARG A 55 2.11 -7.60 -13.46
N LEU A 56 2.41 -7.52 -12.17
CA LEU A 56 3.26 -8.49 -11.47
C LEU A 56 2.62 -9.88 -11.49
N HIS A 57 1.30 -9.95 -11.34
CA HIS A 57 0.58 -11.21 -11.19
C HIS A 57 0.05 -11.81 -12.48
N GLN A 58 0.01 -11.07 -13.59
CA GLN A 58 -0.58 -11.55 -14.85
C GLN A 58 0.03 -12.85 -15.41
N ASN A 59 1.32 -13.08 -15.17
CA ASN A 59 2.03 -14.29 -15.64
C ASN A 59 2.73 -15.02 -14.48
N MET A 60 2.33 -14.74 -13.24
CA MET A 60 2.95 -15.35 -12.07
C MET A 60 2.41 -16.78 -11.88
N PRO A 61 3.28 -17.79 -11.72
CA PRO A 61 2.84 -19.14 -11.35
C PRO A 61 1.99 -19.11 -10.08
N GLU A 62 0.94 -19.93 -10.04
CA GLU A 62 -0.03 -19.92 -8.92
C GLU A 62 0.64 -20.16 -7.56
N ASP A 63 1.63 -21.04 -7.51
CA ASP A 63 2.37 -21.33 -6.27
C ASP A 63 3.18 -20.12 -5.82
N LEU A 64 3.86 -19.43 -6.75
CA LEU A 64 4.59 -18.19 -6.46
C LEU A 64 3.63 -17.08 -6.00
N TYR A 65 2.44 -17.00 -6.61
CA TYR A 65 1.39 -16.09 -6.18
C TYR A 65 0.95 -16.36 -4.74
N LYS A 66 0.65 -17.62 -4.38
CA LYS A 66 0.25 -18.01 -3.02
C LYS A 66 1.34 -17.70 -2.00
N SER A 67 2.60 -18.00 -2.31
CA SER A 67 3.74 -17.67 -1.45
C SER A 67 3.89 -16.17 -1.24
N LEU A 68 3.76 -15.37 -2.31
CA LEU A 68 3.84 -13.91 -2.22
C LEU A 68 2.67 -13.32 -1.43
N ALA A 69 1.45 -13.80 -1.66
CA ALA A 69 0.26 -13.37 -0.90
C ALA A 69 0.42 -13.68 0.61
N SER A 70 0.90 -14.88 0.94
CA SER A 70 1.17 -15.27 2.33
C SER A 70 2.24 -14.38 2.98
N LEU A 71 3.29 -14.03 2.24
CA LEU A 71 4.34 -13.13 2.72
C LEU A 71 3.78 -11.74 3.03
N ILE A 72 3.01 -11.15 2.10
CA ILE A 72 2.40 -9.82 2.28
C ILE A 72 1.50 -9.82 3.51
N HIS A 73 0.58 -10.78 3.63
CA HIS A 73 -0.30 -10.89 4.79
C HIS A 73 0.49 -11.03 6.10
N GLN A 74 1.52 -11.86 6.13
CA GLN A 74 2.33 -12.04 7.34
C GLN A 74 3.08 -10.77 7.73
N VAL A 75 3.58 -10.00 6.76
CA VAL A 75 4.26 -8.72 7.00
C VAL A 75 3.27 -7.69 7.56
N GLU A 76 2.08 -7.59 6.99
CA GLU A 76 1.01 -6.70 7.48
C GLU A 76 0.61 -7.05 8.92
N ASP A 77 0.30 -8.32 9.17
CA ASP A 77 -0.07 -8.83 10.50
C ASP A 77 1.01 -8.54 11.54
N THR A 78 2.26 -8.76 11.16
CA THR A 78 3.41 -8.54 12.04
C THR A 78 3.59 -7.06 12.32
N TYR A 79 3.51 -6.20 11.30
CA TYR A 79 3.60 -4.75 11.45
C TYR A 79 2.52 -4.21 12.40
N LEU A 80 1.27 -4.60 12.20
CA LEU A 80 0.15 -4.19 13.05
C LEU A 80 0.37 -4.60 14.53
N LYS A 81 0.91 -5.79 14.78
CA LYS A 81 1.19 -6.31 16.13
C LYS A 81 2.38 -5.63 16.81
N ILE A 82 3.32 -5.07 16.04
CA ILE A 82 4.53 -4.42 16.58
C ILE A 82 4.51 -2.90 16.44
N ALA A 83 3.45 -2.32 15.88
CA ALA A 83 3.32 -0.89 15.67
C ALA A 83 3.54 -0.15 17.01
N GLY A 84 4.55 0.73 17.04
CA GLY A 84 4.97 1.46 18.25
C GLY A 84 6.14 0.84 19.02
N ASN A 85 6.57 -0.38 18.71
CA ASN A 85 7.78 -0.98 19.29
C ASN A 85 9.00 -0.81 18.38
N ARG A 86 9.81 0.23 18.67
CA ARG A 86 10.96 0.63 17.84
C ARG A 86 11.98 -0.50 17.63
N GLU A 87 12.25 -1.32 18.64
CA GLU A 87 13.24 -2.41 18.54
C GLU A 87 12.73 -3.54 17.65
N LYS A 88 11.45 -3.93 17.80
CA LYS A 88 10.83 -4.92 16.91
C LYS A 88 10.72 -4.41 15.48
N SER A 89 10.42 -3.12 15.28
CA SER A 89 10.41 -2.49 13.95
C SER A 89 11.79 -2.55 13.28
N LYS A 90 12.88 -2.27 14.01
CA LYS A 90 14.24 -2.41 13.48
C LYS A 90 14.56 -3.85 13.05
N ARG A 91 14.11 -4.84 13.81
CA ARG A 91 14.29 -6.26 13.45
C ARG A 91 13.50 -6.64 12.21
N LEU A 92 12.25 -6.17 12.09
CA LEU A 92 11.44 -6.39 10.88
C LEU A 92 12.11 -5.78 9.64
N ILE A 93 12.66 -4.56 9.74
CA ILE A 93 13.41 -3.92 8.66
C ILE A 93 14.58 -4.80 8.21
N LYS A 94 15.43 -5.27 9.14
CA LYS A 94 16.58 -6.13 8.81
C LYS A 94 16.18 -7.43 8.10
N ILE A 95 15.06 -8.03 8.51
CA ILE A 95 14.53 -9.25 7.87
C ILE A 95 14.13 -8.95 6.42
N LEU A 96 13.43 -7.84 6.19
CA LEU A 96 13.01 -7.42 4.84
C LEU A 96 14.20 -7.04 3.95
N GLU A 97 15.22 -6.37 4.50
CA GLU A 97 16.47 -6.07 3.81
C GLU A 97 17.18 -7.36 3.36
N SER A 98 17.35 -8.32 4.27
CA SER A 98 17.97 -9.62 3.94
C SER A 98 17.18 -10.40 2.89
N ALA A 99 15.85 -10.42 2.98
CA ALA A 99 15.01 -11.06 1.96
C ALA A 99 15.18 -10.39 0.58
N THR A 100 15.30 -9.06 0.56
CA THR A 100 15.53 -8.29 -0.67
C THR A 100 16.89 -8.60 -1.28
N GLU A 101 17.93 -8.71 -0.46
CA GLU A 101 19.27 -9.11 -0.90
C GLU A 101 19.28 -10.50 -1.54
N HIS A 102 18.62 -11.47 -0.91
CA HIS A 102 18.50 -12.83 -1.45
C HIS A 102 17.74 -12.86 -2.78
N LEU A 103 16.64 -12.11 -2.90
CA LEU A 103 15.90 -11.99 -4.18
C LEU A 103 16.75 -11.33 -5.27
N SER A 104 17.57 -10.32 -4.92
CA SER A 104 18.47 -9.67 -5.88
C SER A 104 19.58 -10.61 -6.34
N ALA A 105 20.05 -11.52 -5.48
CA ALA A 105 21.06 -12.51 -5.83
C ALA A 105 20.57 -13.50 -6.90
N LEU A 106 19.29 -13.90 -6.86
CA LEU A 106 18.68 -14.77 -7.89
C LEU A 106 18.74 -14.16 -9.30
N CYS A 107 18.75 -12.83 -9.42
CA CYS A 107 18.89 -12.14 -10.72
C CYS A 107 20.34 -12.01 -11.20
N LYS A 108 21.32 -12.32 -10.35
CA LYS A 108 22.76 -12.23 -10.66
C LYS A 108 23.39 -13.58 -10.99
N GLU A 109 22.71 -14.68 -10.64
CA GLU A 109 23.09 -16.01 -11.10
C GLU A 109 22.68 -16.14 -12.57
N GLU A 110 23.66 -16.13 -13.46
CA GLU A 110 23.45 -16.30 -14.91
C GLU A 110 22.67 -17.60 -15.18
N ILE A 111 21.69 -17.49 -16.08
CA ILE A 111 21.04 -18.61 -16.73
C ILE A 111 22.13 -19.42 -17.45
N ILE A 112 22.56 -20.54 -16.87
CA ILE A 112 23.31 -21.57 -17.61
C ILE A 112 22.27 -22.32 -18.44
N PRO A 113 22.26 -22.21 -19.78
CA PRO A 113 21.38 -23.04 -20.59
C PRO A 113 21.87 -24.49 -20.52
N GLU A 114 21.16 -25.34 -19.79
CA GLU A 114 21.24 -26.78 -20.00
C GLU A 114 20.66 -27.10 -21.38
N GLY A 115 21.46 -27.69 -22.27
CA GLY A 115 20.95 -28.26 -23.51
C GLY A 115 21.86 -28.07 -24.72
N GLY A 116 22.94 -28.85 -24.76
CA GLY A 116 23.81 -28.98 -25.91
C GLY A 116 24.41 -30.38 -26.02
N GLU A 117 23.62 -31.43 -25.81
CA GLU A 117 23.98 -32.79 -26.22
C GLU A 117 24.01 -32.86 -27.76
N GLY A 118 25.12 -32.42 -28.34
CA GLY A 118 25.49 -32.68 -29.72
C GLY A 118 26.46 -33.85 -29.77
N SER A 119 25.91 -35.06 -29.89
CA SER A 119 26.66 -36.25 -30.28
C SER A 119 27.59 -35.95 -31.45
N ARG A 120 28.89 -36.19 -31.28
CA ARG A 120 29.81 -36.49 -32.39
C ARG A 120 30.61 -37.73 -32.05
N THR A 121 30.01 -38.86 -32.35
CA THR A 121 30.71 -40.10 -32.70
C THR A 121 30.84 -40.14 -34.22
N THR A 122 31.98 -40.65 -34.72
CA THR A 122 32.32 -41.02 -36.11
C THR A 122 32.55 -39.84 -37.08
N GLN A 123 33.61 -39.77 -37.89
CA GLN A 123 34.66 -40.71 -38.34
C GLN A 123 36.03 -40.03 -38.31
#